data_AF-A0A1P8MV82-F1
#
_entry.id   AF-A0A1P8MV82-F1
#
_cell.length_a   1.000
_cell.length_b   1.000
_cell.length_c   1.000
_cell.angle_alpha   90.00
_cell.angle_beta   90.00
_cell.angle_gamma   90.00
#
_symmetry.space_group_name_H-M   'P 1'
#
loop_
_entity.id
_entity.type
_entity.pdbx_description
1 polymer ?
#
loop_
_entity_poly.entity_id
_entity_poly.type
_entity_poly.pdbx_seq_one_letter_code
_entity_poly.pdbx_strand_id
1 'polypeptide(L)'
;MKVTVGHAISPCGDEIIVCDDTSVPICDLIRKCKMAERRSHDCDPPRRMPGSTCEDLEEEWVLAIKYDEKPTRGVLPLRSGTCSSCGAGGSTCVCGGSCECEACCETPLHTPTPKPRTAPDTCEPTVICEGFRFCVYRKPEEEPDSPNDDRRVGLFDDDSDLMKQLECCFDLLLDAVPTMVDLGQTTQLTFAQRQQLTAFCCRLQKNLTNYFMRYPHTSCEVLDILAQLRCPDAANADGYANAWIQSFLTLLAIWLDAIRQCFCLALLPPAPAPACEDRIPLATVRVTAQDCRILSVCNWTTERKILVSWTAVTYWLGSLSIWGLLREALDTVCCGSFIGIFDDAFDDTVGRTTSNNTATEEEIDLVEQPNVPDVSFQRLSTGLNEGFANIAPAMGLVSNGQNLSGFAREIALNFNEPAGLSRILNKASPRFRFPDAGRPLGKLEQANLPELITMELVGKPVIASFFGIADQVAAPDGSDTFEQRYQTKQKGEDVAALAAEVERQKIDIALLKQAIAERGD
;
A
#
# COMPACT_ATOMS: atom_id res chain seq x y z
N MET A 1 25.91 21.74 -18.02
CA MET A 1 24.47 21.46 -17.87
C MET A 1 23.94 22.35 -16.75
N LYS A 2 22.67 22.77 -16.78
CA LYS A 2 22.09 23.64 -15.75
C LYS A 2 20.99 22.87 -15.04
N VAL A 3 21.08 22.74 -13.72
CA VAL A 3 20.01 22.20 -12.87
C VAL A 3 19.23 23.39 -12.33
N THR A 4 17.92 23.40 -12.55
CA THR A 4 17.06 24.51 -12.13
C THR A 4 16.67 24.37 -10.66
N VAL A 5 16.14 25.47 -10.10
CA VAL A 5 15.53 25.46 -8.77
C VAL A 5 14.48 24.35 -8.63
N GLY A 6 14.39 23.76 -7.44
CA GLY A 6 13.48 22.64 -7.19
C GLY A 6 13.64 22.03 -5.80
N HIS A 7 12.74 21.10 -5.50
CA HIS A 7 12.70 20.35 -4.25
C HIS A 7 12.66 18.85 -4.54
N ALA A 8 13.40 18.07 -3.77
CA ALA A 8 13.41 16.61 -3.82
C ALA A 8 13.56 16.03 -2.41
N ILE A 9 13.04 14.83 -2.18
CA ILE A 9 13.14 14.11 -0.91
C ILE A 9 14.00 12.86 -1.14
N SER A 10 15.05 12.68 -0.34
CA SER A 10 15.94 11.52 -0.41
C SER A 10 15.19 10.24 0.00
N PRO A 11 15.68 9.05 -0.40
CA PRO A 11 15.12 7.79 0.10
C PRO A 11 15.11 7.66 1.63
N CYS A 12 15.97 8.41 2.33
CA CYS A 12 16.07 8.46 3.79
C CYS A 12 15.17 9.54 4.42
N GLY A 13 14.45 10.30 3.62
CA GLY A 13 13.55 11.37 4.08
C GLY A 13 14.21 12.75 4.17
N ASP A 14 15.46 12.91 3.74
CA ASP A 14 16.13 14.22 3.78
C ASP A 14 15.59 15.13 2.69
N GLU A 15 15.25 16.38 3.05
CA GLU A 15 14.81 17.39 2.10
C GLU A 15 16.01 18.03 1.40
N ILE A 16 15.99 18.01 0.07
CA ILE A 16 17.00 18.65 -0.78
C ILE A 16 16.35 19.81 -1.53
N ILE A 17 16.72 21.04 -1.17
CA ILE A 17 16.24 22.26 -1.80
C ILE A 17 17.37 22.87 -2.65
N VAL A 18 17.13 22.98 -3.95
CA VAL A 18 18.00 23.72 -4.87
C VAL A 18 17.45 25.14 -4.98
N CYS A 19 18.04 26.08 -4.22
CA CYS A 19 17.54 27.45 -4.12
C CYS A 19 17.79 28.29 -5.39
N ASP A 20 18.89 28.00 -6.09
CA ASP A 20 19.31 28.75 -7.28
C ASP A 20 19.71 27.80 -8.39
N ASP A 21 19.50 28.25 -9.62
CA ASP A 21 19.94 27.51 -10.79
C ASP A 21 21.46 27.27 -10.75
N THR A 22 21.87 26.00 -10.71
CA THR A 22 23.27 25.63 -10.52
C THR A 22 23.85 25.01 -11.79
N SER A 23 24.99 25.52 -12.24
CA SER A 23 25.73 24.94 -13.38
C SER A 23 26.54 23.73 -12.92
N VAL A 24 26.29 22.57 -13.53
CA VAL A 24 26.96 21.31 -13.20
C VAL A 24 27.96 20.96 -14.30
N PRO A 25 29.28 20.86 -13.98
CA PRO A 25 30.31 20.42 -14.91
C PRO A 25 30.29 18.88 -15.02
N ILE A 26 29.29 18.36 -15.74
CA ILE A 26 29.01 16.91 -15.80
C ILE A 26 30.22 16.08 -16.27
N CYS A 27 30.99 16.58 -17.23
CA CYS A 27 32.18 15.87 -17.70
C CYS A 27 33.29 15.75 -16.67
N ASP A 28 33.43 16.74 -15.80
CA ASP A 28 34.38 16.65 -14.70
C ASP A 28 33.89 15.65 -13.64
N LEU A 29 32.58 15.56 -13.41
CA LEU A 29 32.00 14.54 -12.54
C LEU A 29 32.19 13.13 -13.12
N ILE A 30 31.93 12.93 -14.41
CA ILE A 30 32.14 11.64 -15.10
C ILE A 30 33.61 11.24 -15.05
N ARG A 31 34.53 12.19 -15.35
CA ARG A 31 35.98 11.93 -15.28
C ARG A 31 36.42 11.55 -13.86
N LYS A 32 35.91 12.25 -12.83
CA LYS A 32 36.17 11.92 -11.42
C LYS A 32 35.65 10.52 -11.05
N CYS A 33 34.45 10.17 -11.50
CA CYS A 33 33.86 8.85 -11.27
C CYS A 33 34.70 7.75 -11.94
N LYS A 34 35.03 7.89 -13.23
CA LYS A 34 35.93 6.97 -13.95
C LYS A 34 37.30 6.81 -13.27
N MET A 35 37.86 7.89 -12.72
CA MET A 35 39.12 7.83 -11.97
C MET A 35 38.98 7.08 -10.64
N ALA A 36 37.84 7.24 -9.95
CA ALA A 36 37.55 6.50 -8.72
C ALA A 36 37.34 5.01 -8.99
N GLU A 37 36.56 4.65 -10.03
CA GLU A 37 36.38 3.26 -10.49
C GLU A 37 37.73 2.60 -10.77
N ARG A 38 38.62 3.27 -11.54
CA ARG A 38 39.96 2.75 -11.83
C ARG A 38 40.81 2.50 -10.59
N ARG A 39 40.58 3.22 -9.49
CA ARG A 39 41.28 3.02 -8.22
C ARG A 39 40.66 1.91 -7.37
N SER A 40 39.35 1.65 -7.51
CA SER A 40 38.67 0.58 -6.76
C SER A 40 38.87 -0.80 -7.40
N HIS A 41 39.20 -0.87 -8.69
CA HIS A 41 39.33 -2.12 -9.45
C HIS A 41 40.58 -2.97 -9.13
N ASP A 42 41.29 -2.75 -8.02
CA ASP A 42 42.46 -3.56 -7.66
C ASP A 42 42.12 -5.04 -7.31
N CYS A 43 40.83 -5.43 -7.25
CA CYS A 43 40.44 -6.82 -6.93
C CYS A 43 39.31 -7.45 -7.79
N ASP A 44 38.68 -6.72 -8.72
CA ASP A 44 37.61 -7.29 -9.56
C ASP A 44 38.15 -7.73 -10.93
N PRO A 45 37.74 -8.91 -11.44
CA PRO A 45 38.15 -9.35 -12.76
C PRO A 45 37.71 -8.31 -13.81
N PRO A 46 38.56 -8.00 -14.81
CA PRO A 46 38.24 -7.00 -15.82
C PRO A 46 36.94 -7.38 -16.52
N ARG A 47 35.91 -6.53 -16.37
CA ARG A 47 34.65 -6.68 -17.11
C ARG A 47 34.98 -6.58 -18.60
N ARG A 48 34.59 -7.59 -19.38
CA ARG A 48 34.75 -7.57 -20.84
C ARG A 48 33.84 -6.48 -21.39
N MET A 49 34.43 -5.39 -21.91
CA MET A 49 33.63 -4.41 -22.64
C MET A 49 33.12 -5.07 -23.94
N PRO A 50 31.82 -5.01 -24.24
CA PRO A 50 31.27 -5.56 -25.47
C PRO A 50 31.87 -4.85 -26.67
N GLY A 51 32.34 -5.64 -27.64
CA GLY A 51 33.15 -5.19 -28.75
C GLY A 51 32.36 -4.46 -29.85
N SER A 52 32.75 -3.23 -30.11
CA SER A 52 32.83 -2.62 -31.44
C SER A 52 33.72 -1.37 -31.32
N THR A 53 34.45 -1.07 -32.39
CA THR A 53 35.37 0.08 -32.58
C THR A 53 35.32 1.18 -31.51
N CYS A 54 36.39 1.28 -30.71
CA CYS A 54 36.52 2.09 -29.49
C CYS A 54 36.33 3.61 -29.62
N GLU A 55 36.00 4.13 -30.80
CA GLU A 55 35.95 5.58 -31.06
C GLU A 55 34.55 6.18 -30.90
N ASP A 56 33.50 5.40 -31.18
CA ASP A 56 32.10 5.87 -31.11
C ASP A 56 31.30 5.23 -29.98
N LEU A 57 31.97 4.71 -28.95
CA LEU A 57 31.26 4.08 -27.83
C LEU A 57 30.50 5.15 -27.03
N GLU A 58 29.18 5.11 -27.14
CA GLU A 58 28.30 5.93 -26.33
C GLU A 58 28.17 5.32 -24.93
N GLU A 59 28.29 6.17 -23.91
CA GLU A 59 28.09 5.78 -22.52
C GLU A 59 26.88 6.49 -21.94
N GLU A 60 26.07 5.77 -21.16
CA GLU A 60 24.94 6.34 -20.41
C GLU A 60 25.33 6.55 -18.94
N TRP A 61 25.13 7.77 -18.47
CA TRP A 61 25.42 8.19 -17.09
C TRP A 61 24.18 8.80 -16.47
N VAL A 62 23.92 8.53 -15.20
CA VAL A 62 22.83 9.15 -14.44
C VAL A 62 23.41 10.28 -13.60
N LEU A 63 22.92 11.50 -13.85
CA LEU A 63 23.15 12.64 -12.97
C LEU A 63 22.21 12.53 -11.77
N ALA A 64 22.77 12.58 -10.57
CA ALA A 64 22.01 12.54 -9.33
C ALA A 64 22.42 13.66 -8.37
N ILE A 65 21.53 13.94 -7.43
CA ILE A 65 21.76 14.84 -6.30
C ILE A 65 21.76 14.03 -5.01
N LYS A 66 22.69 14.35 -4.12
CA LYS A 66 22.81 13.72 -2.80
C LYS A 66 22.83 14.78 -1.72
N TYR A 67 22.11 14.52 -0.63
CA TYR A 67 22.17 15.30 0.60
C TYR A 67 23.57 15.18 1.23
N ASP A 68 24.11 16.32 1.69
CA ASP A 68 25.49 16.44 2.18
C ASP A 68 25.51 17.26 3.47
N GLU A 69 25.56 16.57 4.59
CA GLU A 69 25.77 17.19 5.90
C GLU A 69 27.25 17.35 6.18
N LYS A 70 27.66 18.59 6.47
CA LYS A 70 29.01 18.85 6.94
C LYS A 70 28.97 19.44 8.33
N PRO A 71 29.63 18.81 9.32
CA PRO A 71 29.83 19.46 10.61
C PRO A 71 30.73 20.66 10.36
N THR A 72 30.17 21.86 10.49
CA THR A 72 30.96 23.07 10.56
C THR A 72 31.40 23.25 12.00
N ARG A 73 32.72 23.38 12.20
CA ARG A 73 33.23 23.82 13.50
C ARG A 73 32.58 25.16 13.80
N GLY A 74 31.94 25.25 14.96
CA GLY A 74 31.27 26.45 15.40
C GLY A 74 32.19 27.64 15.24
N VAL A 75 31.65 28.73 14.70
CA VAL A 75 32.33 30.02 14.70
C VAL A 75 32.74 30.27 16.15
N LEU A 76 34.05 30.40 16.41
CA LEU A 76 34.57 30.75 17.74
C LEU A 76 33.66 31.84 18.31
N PRO A 77 33.07 31.63 19.50
CA PRO A 77 32.16 32.62 20.07
C PRO A 77 32.89 33.95 20.04
N LEU A 78 32.27 34.97 19.42
CA LEU A 78 32.79 36.32 19.35
C LEU A 78 33.22 36.70 20.77
N ARG A 79 34.53 36.63 21.04
CA ARG A 79 35.08 37.11 22.29
C ARG A 79 34.68 38.57 22.31
N SER A 80 33.77 38.94 23.22
CA SER A 80 33.44 40.32 23.49
C SER A 80 34.73 41.01 23.89
N GLY A 81 35.35 41.66 22.92
CA GLY A 81 36.51 42.49 23.13
C GLY A 81 36.10 43.53 24.17
N THR A 82 36.61 43.36 25.38
CA THR A 82 36.57 44.37 26.42
C THR A 82 37.52 45.47 25.96
N CYS A 83 37.06 46.31 25.04
CA CYS A 83 37.59 47.65 24.83
C CYS A 83 37.23 48.47 26.07
N SER A 84 37.97 48.26 27.16
CA SER A 84 37.94 49.10 28.36
C SER A 84 39.34 49.60 28.63
N SER A 85 39.76 50.63 27.89
CA SER A 85 40.34 51.85 28.46
C SER A 85 40.93 52.71 27.34
N CYS A 86 40.25 53.83 27.14
CA CYS A 86 40.88 55.05 26.71
C CYS A 86 42.01 55.39 27.68
N GLY A 87 43.24 55.47 27.17
CA GLY A 87 44.39 56.03 27.87
C GLY A 87 45.15 56.91 26.88
N ALA A 88 44.78 58.18 26.85
CA ALA A 88 45.48 59.22 26.11
C ALA A 88 46.94 59.34 26.56
N GLY A 89 47.85 59.58 25.62
CA GLY A 89 49.25 59.92 25.93
C GLY A 89 50.16 59.66 24.75
N GLY A 90 50.44 60.72 23.98
CA GLY A 90 51.17 60.63 22.73
C GLY A 90 52.63 60.19 22.87
N SER A 91 53.19 59.73 21.75
CA SER A 91 54.55 60.04 21.33
C SER A 91 54.75 59.45 19.94
N THR A 92 55.10 60.32 19.01
CA THR A 92 55.73 60.00 17.73
C THR A 92 56.94 59.09 17.93
N CYS A 93 56.93 57.90 17.34
CA CYS A 93 58.15 57.14 17.06
C CYS A 93 58.07 56.57 15.65
N VAL A 94 58.73 57.28 14.74
CA VAL A 94 59.27 56.80 13.47
C VAL A 94 60.48 55.92 13.76
N CYS A 95 60.65 54.83 12.99
CA CYS A 95 61.84 54.05 12.62
C CYS A 95 61.40 52.58 12.41
N GLY A 96 61.65 51.88 11.30
CA GLY A 96 62.75 51.99 10.36
C GLY A 96 63.96 51.22 10.89
N GLY A 97 64.18 49.99 10.39
CA GLY A 97 65.46 49.29 10.52
C GLY A 97 65.54 48.16 11.54
N SER A 98 66.04 47.03 11.05
CA SER A 98 66.59 45.87 11.75
C SER A 98 67.55 46.22 12.88
N CYS A 99 67.49 45.48 14.00
CA CYS A 99 68.65 45.15 14.84
C CYS A 99 68.35 43.94 15.74
N GLU A 100 69.17 42.89 15.57
CA GLU A 100 69.51 41.92 16.62
C GLU A 100 70.03 42.66 17.85
N CYS A 101 69.64 42.23 19.05
CA CYS A 101 70.46 42.36 20.25
C CYS A 101 70.12 41.26 21.25
N GLU A 102 71.14 40.45 21.48
CA GLU A 102 71.31 39.42 22.47
C GLU A 102 71.64 40.07 23.83
N ALA A 103 71.02 39.55 24.89
CA ALA A 103 71.40 39.61 26.31
C ALA A 103 71.26 40.93 27.11
N CYS A 104 70.94 40.69 28.39
CA CYS A 104 71.07 41.55 29.58
C CYS A 104 69.89 42.46 29.94
N CYS A 105 68.95 41.94 30.74
CA CYS A 105 68.56 42.52 32.02
C CYS A 105 67.79 41.49 32.86
N GLU A 106 68.34 41.20 34.04
CA GLU A 106 67.79 40.30 35.04
C GLU A 106 66.64 40.94 35.85
N THR A 107 65.86 40.06 36.50
CA THR A 107 64.87 40.24 37.59
C THR A 107 63.38 40.39 37.21
N PRO A 108 62.42 39.94 38.05
CA PRO A 108 62.47 38.95 39.14
C PRO A 108 61.65 37.68 38.82
N LEU A 109 61.80 36.65 39.66
CA LEU A 109 60.93 35.46 39.72
C LEU A 109 59.44 35.86 39.70
N HIS A 110 58.80 35.81 38.54
CA HIS A 110 57.36 35.62 38.45
C HIS A 110 57.10 34.13 38.40
N THR A 111 56.54 33.61 39.49
CA THR A 111 55.80 32.36 39.51
C THR A 111 54.91 32.33 38.26
N PRO A 112 55.04 31.33 37.36
CA PRO A 112 54.15 31.24 36.23
C PRO A 112 52.73 31.11 36.78
N THR A 113 51.92 32.15 36.60
CA THR A 113 50.47 32.04 36.76
C THR A 113 50.06 30.81 35.98
N PRO A 114 49.37 29.84 36.60
CA PRO A 114 48.98 28.62 35.91
C PRO A 114 48.23 29.05 34.66
N LYS A 115 48.77 28.65 33.49
CA LYS A 115 48.08 28.79 32.22
C LYS A 115 46.64 28.34 32.48
N PRO A 116 45.62 29.19 32.27
CA PRO A 116 44.25 28.76 32.42
C PRO A 116 44.13 27.51 31.55
N ARG A 117 43.81 26.38 32.18
CA ARG A 117 43.53 25.13 31.47
C ARG A 117 42.45 25.51 30.46
N THR A 118 42.83 25.55 29.19
CA THR A 118 41.88 25.60 28.09
C THR A 118 40.84 24.54 28.42
N ALA A 119 39.57 24.96 28.48
CA ALA A 119 38.48 24.01 28.62
C ALA A 119 38.71 22.90 27.58
N PRO A 120 38.54 21.62 27.95
CA PRO A 120 38.79 20.54 27.02
C PRO A 120 37.98 20.78 25.75
N ASP A 121 38.59 20.56 24.58
CA ASP A 121 38.04 20.79 23.23
C ASP A 121 36.73 20.00 22.94
N THR A 122 36.13 19.38 23.95
CA THR A 122 35.02 18.43 23.89
C THR A 122 33.62 19.04 24.09
N CYS A 123 33.47 20.37 24.15
CA CYS A 123 32.15 21.01 24.30
C CYS A 123 31.94 22.22 23.36
N GLU A 124 32.63 22.30 22.23
CA GLU A 124 32.27 23.30 21.21
C GLU A 124 30.99 22.85 20.48
N PRO A 125 29.94 23.70 20.42
CA PRO A 125 28.74 23.37 19.66
C PRO A 125 29.10 23.22 18.18
N THR A 126 28.96 22.01 17.65
CA THR A 126 29.09 21.74 16.21
C THR A 126 27.78 22.14 15.53
N VAL A 127 27.86 23.07 14.58
CA VAL A 127 26.71 23.41 13.73
C VAL A 127 26.76 22.49 12.52
N ILE A 128 25.71 21.72 12.30
CA ILE A 128 25.59 20.89 11.09
C ILE A 128 25.10 21.81 9.97
N CYS A 129 25.90 21.96 8.91
CA CYS A 129 25.45 22.61 7.70
C CYS A 129 24.88 21.56 6.76
N GLU A 130 23.58 21.65 6.56
CA GLU A 130 22.84 20.88 5.56
C GLU A 130 23.12 21.46 4.18
N GLY A 131 23.34 20.60 3.20
CA GLY A 131 23.65 21.00 1.84
C GLY A 131 23.38 19.88 0.86
N PHE A 132 23.75 20.12 -0.39
CA PHE A 132 23.63 19.11 -1.44
C PHE A 132 24.86 19.10 -2.33
N ARG A 133 25.08 17.96 -2.98
CA ARG A 133 26.12 17.80 -3.99
C ARG A 133 25.60 17.00 -5.19
N PHE A 134 26.05 17.38 -6.37
CA PHE A 134 25.80 16.61 -7.59
C PHE A 134 26.84 15.50 -7.71
N CYS A 135 26.36 14.31 -8.08
CA CYS A 135 27.17 13.16 -8.40
C CYS A 135 26.68 12.51 -9.69
N VAL A 136 27.53 11.67 -10.29
CA VAL A 136 27.16 10.85 -11.44
C VAL A 136 27.52 9.41 -11.17
N TYR A 137 26.77 8.49 -11.76
CA TYR A 137 27.07 7.06 -11.76
C TYR A 137 26.69 6.47 -13.13
N ARG A 138 27.28 5.32 -13.48
CA ARG A 138 26.89 4.61 -14.72
C ARG A 138 25.44 4.16 -14.59
N LYS A 139 24.65 4.33 -15.65
CA LYS A 139 23.31 3.73 -15.68
C LYS A 139 23.47 2.21 -15.45
N PRO A 140 22.75 1.62 -14.48
CA PRO A 140 22.73 0.17 -14.34
C PRO A 140 22.36 -0.45 -15.69
N GLU A 141 23.01 -1.55 -16.06
CA GLU A 141 22.52 -2.35 -17.18
C GLU A 141 21.14 -2.83 -16.78
N GLU A 142 20.10 -2.41 -17.53
CA GLU A 142 18.79 -3.03 -17.42
C GLU A 142 19.05 -4.53 -17.63
N GLU A 143 18.78 -5.35 -16.61
CA GLU A 143 18.84 -6.79 -16.79
C GLU A 143 17.96 -7.08 -18.01
N PRO A 144 18.54 -7.65 -19.09
CA PRO A 144 17.79 -7.80 -20.33
C PRO A 144 16.52 -8.54 -19.96
N ASP A 145 15.38 -7.88 -20.21
CA ASP A 145 14.05 -8.42 -19.93
C ASP A 145 14.14 -9.89 -20.29
N SER A 146 14.07 -10.76 -19.28
CA SER A 146 14.12 -12.20 -19.53
C SER A 146 13.10 -12.43 -20.63
N PRO A 147 13.38 -13.17 -21.72
CA PRO A 147 12.46 -13.22 -22.87
C PRO A 147 11.06 -13.80 -22.57
N ASN A 148 10.78 -14.14 -21.31
CA ASN A 148 9.47 -14.48 -20.76
C ASN A 148 8.83 -13.38 -19.89
N ASP A 149 9.50 -12.24 -19.69
CA ASP A 149 9.12 -11.12 -18.83
C ASP A 149 8.59 -9.97 -19.70
N ASP A 150 7.67 -10.32 -20.61
CA ASP A 150 6.78 -9.36 -21.30
C ASP A 150 5.72 -8.79 -20.31
N ARG A 151 6.11 -8.65 -19.03
CA ARG A 151 5.28 -8.13 -17.95
C ARG A 151 5.19 -6.63 -18.10
N ARG A 152 4.22 -6.22 -18.92
CA ARG A 152 3.45 -5.02 -18.56
C ARG A 152 2.92 -5.26 -17.16
N VAL A 153 3.58 -4.67 -16.16
CA VAL A 153 3.16 -4.71 -14.76
C VAL A 153 1.75 -4.11 -14.70
N GLY A 154 0.75 -4.98 -14.85
CA GLY A 154 -0.63 -4.62 -14.63
C GLY A 154 -0.76 -4.26 -13.15
N LEU A 155 -1.53 -3.22 -12.85
CA LEU A 155 -1.87 -2.87 -11.46
C LEU A 155 -2.51 -4.07 -10.71
N PHE A 156 -3.03 -5.05 -11.45
CA PHE A 156 -3.67 -6.28 -10.98
C PHE A 156 -2.98 -7.54 -11.47
N ASP A 157 -1.69 -7.48 -11.79
CA ASP A 157 -0.94 -8.70 -11.98
C ASP A 157 -0.91 -9.47 -10.65
N ASP A 158 -1.02 -10.80 -10.70
CA ASP A 158 -0.99 -11.66 -9.51
C ASP A 158 0.34 -11.48 -8.75
N ASP A 159 1.37 -11.03 -9.48
CA ASP A 159 2.69 -10.70 -8.93
C ASP A 159 2.85 -9.28 -8.40
N SER A 160 1.81 -8.44 -8.46
CA SER A 160 1.88 -7.07 -7.95
C SER A 160 2.13 -7.04 -6.45
N ASP A 161 2.97 -6.11 -6.00
CA ASP A 161 3.26 -5.91 -4.57
C ASP A 161 1.99 -5.63 -3.77
N LEU A 162 0.99 -5.00 -4.40
CA LEU A 162 -0.33 -4.75 -3.80
C LEU A 162 -1.06 -6.05 -3.51
N MET A 163 -1.20 -6.93 -4.50
CA MET A 163 -1.91 -8.21 -4.32
C MET A 163 -1.17 -9.10 -3.32
N LYS A 164 0.16 -9.12 -3.35
CA LYS A 164 0.98 -9.84 -2.38
C LYS A 164 0.78 -9.34 -0.95
N GLN A 165 0.74 -8.02 -0.74
CA GLN A 165 0.47 -7.44 0.58
C GLN A 165 -0.96 -7.76 1.06
N LEU A 166 -1.92 -7.66 0.14
CA LEU A 166 -3.31 -7.94 0.41
C LEU A 166 -3.50 -9.43 0.79
N GLU A 167 -2.95 -10.34 -0.01
CA GLU A 167 -2.94 -11.79 0.22
C GLU A 167 -2.28 -12.13 1.56
N CYS A 168 -1.09 -11.58 1.84
CA CYS A 168 -0.41 -11.78 3.12
C CYS A 168 -1.27 -11.36 4.32
N CYS A 169 -2.03 -10.26 4.20
CA CYS A 169 -2.90 -9.80 5.28
C CYS A 169 -4.16 -10.66 5.41
N PHE A 170 -4.76 -11.06 4.29
CA PHE A 170 -5.94 -11.91 4.25
C PHE A 170 -5.65 -13.32 4.75
N ASP A 171 -4.54 -13.94 4.37
CA ASP A 171 -4.18 -15.29 4.79
C ASP A 171 -4.09 -15.37 6.32
N LEU A 172 -3.42 -14.41 6.95
CA LEU A 172 -3.30 -14.31 8.41
C LEU A 172 -4.66 -14.15 9.10
N LEU A 173 -5.60 -13.46 8.45
CA LEU A 173 -6.94 -13.22 8.98
C LEU A 173 -7.88 -14.41 8.73
N LEU A 174 -7.76 -15.09 7.59
CA LEU A 174 -8.51 -16.30 7.26
C LEU A 174 -8.09 -17.46 8.17
N ASP A 175 -6.81 -17.57 8.49
CA ASP A 175 -6.28 -18.52 9.49
C ASP A 175 -6.89 -18.30 10.89
N ALA A 176 -7.37 -17.09 11.20
CA ALA A 176 -8.05 -16.80 12.45
C ALA A 176 -9.49 -17.35 12.48
N VAL A 177 -10.11 -17.63 11.34
CA VAL A 177 -11.49 -18.12 11.27
C VAL A 177 -11.50 -19.64 11.44
N PRO A 178 -12.12 -20.19 12.51
CA PRO A 178 -12.25 -21.63 12.65
C PRO A 178 -13.18 -22.18 11.57
N THR A 179 -12.99 -23.44 11.20
CA THR A 179 -13.88 -24.12 10.25
C THR A 179 -15.32 -24.13 10.77
N MET A 180 -16.27 -23.80 9.89
CA MET A 180 -17.69 -23.78 10.25
C MET A 180 -18.16 -25.20 10.62
N VAL A 181 -19.01 -25.30 11.65
CA VAL A 181 -19.58 -26.56 12.09
C VAL A 181 -20.68 -27.00 11.12
N ASP A 182 -20.63 -28.23 10.63
CA ASP A 182 -21.73 -28.84 9.89
C ASP A 182 -22.88 -29.19 10.84
N LEU A 183 -23.97 -28.43 10.75
CA LEU A 183 -25.15 -28.61 11.59
C LEU A 183 -26.10 -29.68 11.05
N GLY A 184 -25.97 -30.12 9.79
CA GLY A 184 -26.98 -30.95 9.13
C GLY A 184 -28.36 -30.27 9.00
N GLN A 185 -29.27 -30.89 8.24
CA GLN A 185 -30.62 -30.35 7.95
C GLN A 185 -31.62 -30.56 9.09
N THR A 186 -31.38 -30.04 10.28
CA THR A 186 -32.34 -30.15 11.40
C THR A 186 -32.94 -28.80 11.76
N THR A 187 -34.26 -28.69 11.77
CA THR A 187 -35.00 -27.48 12.18
C THR A 187 -34.93 -27.20 13.69
N GLN A 188 -34.54 -28.18 14.49
CA GLN A 188 -34.33 -28.03 15.93
C GLN A 188 -32.87 -28.34 16.28
N LEU A 189 -32.18 -27.37 16.87
CA LEU A 189 -30.82 -27.51 17.36
C LEU A 189 -30.80 -28.41 18.60
N THR A 190 -30.20 -29.58 18.48
CA THR A 190 -29.88 -30.47 19.60
C THR A 190 -28.88 -29.82 20.56
N PHE A 191 -28.83 -30.30 21.80
CA PHE A 191 -27.85 -29.81 22.79
C PHE A 191 -26.40 -29.95 22.30
N ALA A 192 -26.08 -31.05 21.60
CA ALA A 192 -24.76 -31.27 21.01
C ALA A 192 -24.41 -30.22 19.93
N GLN A 193 -25.35 -29.89 19.04
CA GLN A 193 -25.16 -28.84 18.04
C GLN A 193 -25.00 -27.46 18.69
N ARG A 194 -25.80 -27.14 19.72
CA ARG A 194 -25.61 -25.89 20.50
C ARG A 194 -24.21 -25.82 21.12
N GLN A 195 -23.75 -26.90 21.71
CA GLN A 195 -22.40 -26.96 22.28
C GLN A 195 -21.31 -26.73 21.23
N GLN A 196 -21.47 -27.28 20.03
CA GLN A 196 -20.53 -27.05 18.93
C GLN A 196 -20.54 -25.59 18.45
N LEU A 197 -21.72 -24.97 18.33
CA LEU A 197 -21.86 -23.55 17.97
C LEU A 197 -21.30 -22.60 19.02
N THR A 198 -21.51 -22.91 20.31
CA THR A 198 -20.89 -22.20 21.42
C THR A 198 -19.37 -22.30 21.34
N ALA A 199 -18.85 -23.52 21.13
CA ALA A 199 -17.42 -23.75 21.00
C ALA A 199 -16.80 -23.06 19.76
N PHE A 200 -17.56 -22.93 18.68
CA PHE A 200 -17.15 -22.16 17.50
C PHE A 200 -17.05 -20.67 17.81
N CYS A 201 -18.08 -20.08 18.44
CA CYS A 201 -18.09 -18.67 18.88
C CYS A 201 -16.86 -18.36 19.76
N CYS A 202 -16.62 -19.17 20.80
CA CYS A 202 -15.51 -18.94 21.72
C CYS A 202 -14.15 -19.06 21.03
N ARG A 203 -14.01 -19.98 20.06
CA ARG A 203 -12.78 -20.15 19.28
C ARG A 203 -12.54 -18.95 18.36
N LEU A 204 -13.56 -18.51 17.63
CA LEU A 204 -13.46 -17.35 16.75
C LEU A 204 -13.12 -16.08 17.55
N GLN A 205 -13.81 -15.83 18.66
CA GLN A 205 -13.52 -14.70 19.56
C GLN A 205 -12.06 -14.73 20.04
N LYS A 206 -11.59 -15.89 20.50
CA LYS A 206 -10.19 -16.06 20.97
C LYS A 206 -9.18 -15.86 19.85
N ASN A 207 -9.45 -16.39 18.65
CA ASN A 207 -8.56 -16.24 17.50
C ASN A 207 -8.47 -14.78 17.04
N LEU A 208 -9.60 -14.08 16.94
CA LEU A 208 -9.63 -12.64 16.64
C LEU A 208 -8.89 -11.84 17.72
N THR A 209 -9.12 -12.14 19.00
CA THR A 209 -8.39 -11.50 20.11
C THR A 209 -6.88 -11.68 19.97
N ASN A 210 -6.43 -12.91 19.69
CA ASN A 210 -5.01 -13.20 19.46
C ASN A 210 -4.45 -12.49 18.22
N TYR A 211 -5.25 -12.38 17.16
CA TYR A 211 -4.89 -11.65 15.94
C TYR A 211 -4.66 -10.17 16.26
N PHE A 212 -5.63 -9.49 16.88
CA PHE A 212 -5.52 -8.06 17.22
C PHE A 212 -4.46 -7.75 18.28
N MET A 213 -4.07 -8.72 19.11
CA MET A 213 -2.92 -8.56 20.03
C MET A 213 -1.57 -8.66 19.33
N ARG A 214 -1.47 -9.39 18.21
CA ARG A 214 -0.22 -9.60 17.47
C ARG A 214 0.02 -8.56 16.39
N TYR A 215 -1.05 -8.11 15.75
CA TYR A 215 -0.98 -7.18 14.64
C TYR A 215 -1.47 -5.79 15.07
N PRO A 216 -0.70 -4.72 14.80
CA PRO A 216 -1.12 -3.37 15.12
C PRO A 216 -2.37 -3.01 14.32
N HIS A 217 -3.38 -2.49 15.01
CA HIS A 217 -4.65 -2.07 14.45
C HIS A 217 -4.92 -0.62 14.86
N THR A 218 -5.72 0.10 14.09
CA THR A 218 -5.97 1.53 14.33
C THR A 218 -6.97 1.80 15.45
N SER A 219 -7.85 0.85 15.75
CA SER A 219 -8.99 1.01 16.67
C SER A 219 -8.82 0.22 17.97
N CYS A 220 -8.21 0.82 19.00
CA CYS A 220 -7.98 0.15 20.29
C CYS A 220 -9.27 -0.40 20.96
N GLU A 221 -10.43 0.17 20.62
CA GLU A 221 -11.74 -0.23 21.14
C GLU A 221 -12.17 -1.65 20.74
N VAL A 222 -11.66 -2.18 19.61
CA VAL A 222 -12.04 -3.51 19.13
C VAL A 222 -11.69 -4.60 20.14
N LEU A 223 -10.57 -4.46 20.86
CA LEU A 223 -10.16 -5.39 21.90
C LEU A 223 -11.10 -5.33 23.11
N ASP A 224 -11.63 -4.16 23.46
CA ASP A 224 -12.58 -4.00 24.56
C ASP A 224 -13.94 -4.62 24.22
N ILE A 225 -14.41 -4.45 22.98
CA ILE A 225 -15.65 -5.08 22.49
C ILE A 225 -15.48 -6.61 22.46
N LEU A 226 -14.35 -7.10 21.94
CA LEU A 226 -14.04 -8.54 21.96
C LEU A 226 -13.98 -9.10 23.38
N ALA A 227 -13.46 -8.35 24.35
CA ALA A 227 -13.39 -8.79 25.75
C ALA A 227 -14.77 -8.82 26.42
N GLN A 228 -15.68 -7.92 26.03
CA GLN A 228 -17.04 -7.86 26.57
C GLN A 228 -18.00 -8.87 25.94
N LEU A 229 -17.72 -9.32 24.72
CA LEU A 229 -18.55 -10.29 24.02
C LEU A 229 -18.62 -11.61 24.81
N ARG A 230 -19.85 -12.06 25.14
CA ARG A 230 -20.08 -13.35 25.80
C ARG A 230 -20.72 -14.32 24.82
N CYS A 231 -20.04 -15.43 24.54
CA CYS A 231 -20.66 -16.51 23.77
C CYS A 231 -21.81 -17.15 24.55
N PRO A 232 -22.92 -17.50 23.88
CA PRO A 232 -24.13 -18.02 24.52
C PRO A 232 -23.88 -19.39 25.17
N ASP A 233 -24.52 -19.67 26.30
CA ASP A 233 -24.42 -20.97 26.96
C ASP A 233 -25.36 -21.99 26.29
N ALA A 234 -24.81 -23.12 25.85
CA ALA A 234 -25.56 -24.22 25.24
C ALA A 234 -26.61 -24.85 26.16
N ALA A 235 -26.47 -24.69 27.48
CA ALA A 235 -27.43 -25.16 28.48
C ALA A 235 -28.74 -24.37 28.45
N ASN A 236 -28.70 -23.08 28.10
CA ASN A 236 -29.90 -22.26 28.01
C ASN A 236 -30.56 -22.47 26.64
N ALA A 237 -31.63 -23.27 26.58
CA ALA A 237 -32.33 -23.53 25.32
C ALA A 237 -33.18 -22.33 24.87
N ASP A 238 -33.74 -21.59 25.83
CA ASP A 238 -34.66 -20.49 25.57
C ASP A 238 -33.87 -19.27 25.08
N GLY A 239 -34.12 -18.87 23.83
CA GLY A 239 -33.45 -17.72 23.21
C GLY A 239 -32.01 -17.97 22.73
N TYR A 240 -31.49 -19.21 22.82
CA TYR A 240 -30.13 -19.55 22.35
C TYR A 240 -29.86 -19.07 20.92
N ALA A 241 -30.80 -19.30 20.01
CA ALA A 241 -30.66 -18.95 18.60
C ALA A 241 -30.44 -17.43 18.43
N ASN A 242 -31.23 -16.61 19.12
CA ASN A 242 -31.10 -15.15 19.05
C ASN A 242 -29.77 -14.68 19.66
N ALA A 243 -29.41 -15.20 20.85
CA ALA A 243 -28.14 -14.84 21.51
C ALA A 243 -26.92 -15.25 20.67
N TRP A 244 -26.98 -16.42 20.01
CA TRP A 244 -25.93 -16.88 19.10
C TRP A 244 -25.83 -16.02 17.85
N ILE A 245 -26.95 -15.71 17.20
CA ILE A 245 -26.97 -14.85 16.00
C ILE A 245 -26.38 -13.47 16.33
N GLN A 246 -26.77 -12.87 17.45
CA GLN A 246 -26.23 -11.57 17.87
C GLN A 246 -24.71 -11.65 18.08
N SER A 247 -24.25 -12.63 18.85
CA SER A 247 -22.81 -12.80 19.11
C SER A 247 -22.01 -13.05 17.83
N PHE A 248 -22.57 -13.85 16.91
CA PHE A 248 -21.95 -14.15 15.63
C PHE A 248 -21.88 -12.92 14.71
N LEU A 249 -22.95 -12.12 14.64
CA LEU A 249 -22.96 -10.90 13.82
C LEU A 249 -21.98 -9.85 14.34
N THR A 250 -21.83 -9.71 15.66
CA THR A 250 -20.79 -8.86 16.24
C THR A 250 -19.38 -9.35 15.87
N LEU A 251 -19.11 -10.66 15.98
CA LEU A 251 -17.82 -11.24 15.56
C LEU A 251 -17.56 -11.05 14.07
N LEU A 252 -18.59 -11.20 13.24
CA LEU A 252 -18.50 -10.99 11.80
C LEU A 252 -18.20 -9.53 11.46
N ALA A 253 -18.84 -8.57 12.15
CA ALA A 253 -18.57 -7.15 11.96
C ALA A 253 -17.12 -6.79 12.33
N ILE A 254 -16.61 -7.33 13.44
CA ILE A 254 -15.20 -7.15 13.86
C ILE A 254 -14.23 -7.76 12.84
N TRP A 255 -14.57 -8.93 12.30
CA TRP A 255 -13.77 -9.58 11.26
C TRP A 255 -13.79 -8.79 9.94
N LEU A 256 -14.93 -8.23 9.54
CA LEU A 256 -15.04 -7.35 8.36
C LEU A 256 -14.26 -6.04 8.56
N ASP A 257 -14.23 -5.49 9.77
CA ASP A 257 -13.39 -4.32 10.06
C ASP A 257 -11.90 -4.66 9.94
N ALA A 258 -11.46 -5.87 10.34
CA ALA A 258 -10.10 -6.33 10.10
C ALA A 258 -9.77 -6.45 8.59
N ILE A 259 -10.70 -6.97 7.78
CA ILE A 259 -10.54 -7.03 6.31
C ILE A 259 -10.36 -5.63 5.73
N ARG A 260 -11.23 -4.70 6.13
CA ARG A 260 -11.19 -3.31 5.71
C ARG A 260 -9.85 -2.68 6.06
N GLN A 261 -9.36 -2.87 7.29
CA GLN A 261 -8.05 -2.38 7.70
C GLN A 261 -6.90 -3.01 6.88
N CYS A 262 -6.93 -4.33 6.63
CA CYS A 262 -5.97 -5.01 5.75
C CYS A 262 -5.93 -4.36 4.37
N PHE A 263 -7.10 -4.15 3.78
CA PHE A 263 -7.25 -3.53 2.47
C PHE A 263 -6.71 -2.10 2.45
N CYS A 264 -7.06 -1.29 3.45
CA CYS A 264 -6.60 0.09 3.55
C CYS A 264 -5.10 0.21 3.83
N LEU A 265 -4.51 -0.73 4.57
CA LEU A 265 -3.07 -0.82 4.77
C LEU A 265 -2.34 -1.25 3.50
N ALA A 266 -2.89 -2.20 2.73
CA ALA A 266 -2.31 -2.63 1.45
C ALA A 266 -2.36 -1.52 0.39
N LEU A 267 -3.36 -0.63 0.46
CA LEU A 267 -3.44 0.56 -0.39
C LEU A 267 -2.39 1.62 -0.05
N LEU A 268 -1.82 1.59 1.15
CA LEU A 268 -0.69 2.44 1.47
C LEU A 268 0.53 1.93 0.72
N PRO A 269 1.33 2.82 0.09
CA PRO A 269 2.55 2.39 -0.57
C PRO A 269 3.47 1.68 0.44
N PRO A 270 4.09 0.55 0.08
CA PRO A 270 5.02 -0.14 0.97
C PRO A 270 6.12 0.82 1.38
N ALA A 271 6.59 0.67 2.62
CA ALA A 271 7.79 1.35 3.06
C ALA A 271 8.92 0.99 2.06
N PRO A 272 9.63 1.99 1.52
CA PRO A 272 10.73 1.70 0.61
C PRO A 272 11.75 0.83 1.34
N ALA A 273 12.29 -0.18 0.65
CA ALA A 273 13.42 -0.94 1.17
C ALA A 273 14.52 0.05 1.59
N PRO A 274 15.26 -0.22 2.70
CA PRO A 274 16.33 0.67 3.14
C PRO A 274 17.30 0.87 2.00
N ALA A 275 17.32 2.08 1.45
CA ALA A 275 18.21 2.41 0.34
C ALA A 275 19.61 2.53 0.92
N CYS A 276 20.53 1.69 0.47
CA CYS A 276 21.95 1.84 0.82
C CYS A 276 22.58 3.13 0.24
N GLU A 277 21.83 3.87 -0.59
CA GLU A 277 22.34 4.99 -1.37
C GLU A 277 21.36 6.19 -1.41
N ASP A 278 21.71 7.29 -0.72
CA ASP A 278 20.91 8.53 -0.65
C ASP A 278 20.92 9.39 -1.93
N ARG A 279 21.10 8.79 -3.09
CA ARG A 279 21.20 9.52 -4.37
C ARG A 279 19.84 9.58 -5.02
N ILE A 280 19.41 10.78 -5.39
CA ILE A 280 18.19 11.01 -6.15
C ILE A 280 18.57 11.24 -7.62
N PRO A 281 18.22 10.32 -8.54
CA PRO A 281 18.48 10.50 -9.96
C PRO A 281 17.65 11.66 -10.53
N LEU A 282 18.32 12.55 -11.26
CA LEU A 282 17.74 13.74 -11.88
C LEU A 282 17.53 13.56 -13.38
N ALA A 283 18.53 13.02 -14.09
CA ALA A 283 18.50 12.84 -15.53
C ALA A 283 19.50 11.78 -15.99
N THR A 284 19.17 11.06 -17.06
CA THR A 284 20.11 10.21 -17.79
C THR A 284 20.78 11.05 -18.89
N VAL A 285 22.08 10.93 -19.02
CA VAL A 285 22.90 11.68 -19.98
C VAL A 285 23.71 10.70 -20.81
N ARG A 286 23.57 10.80 -22.13
CA ARG A 286 24.39 10.05 -23.09
C ARG A 286 25.59 10.91 -23.48
N VAL A 287 26.78 10.35 -23.32
CA VAL A 287 28.04 11.02 -23.67
C VAL A 287 28.89 10.13 -24.55
N THR A 288 29.73 10.74 -25.38
CA THR A 288 30.79 10.02 -26.09
C THR A 288 31.92 9.65 -25.11
N ALA A 289 32.44 8.43 -25.22
CA ALA A 289 33.46 7.93 -24.27
C ALA A 289 34.77 8.71 -24.29
N GLN A 290 35.18 9.25 -25.45
CA GLN A 290 36.50 9.87 -25.66
C GLN A 290 36.56 11.34 -25.21
N ASP A 291 35.69 12.19 -25.75
CA ASP A 291 35.70 13.64 -25.56
C ASP A 291 34.64 14.14 -24.55
N CYS A 292 33.81 13.23 -24.01
CA CYS A 292 32.69 13.58 -23.13
C CYS A 292 31.74 14.62 -23.76
N ARG A 293 31.50 14.52 -25.06
CA ARG A 293 30.49 15.35 -25.70
C ARG A 293 29.12 14.82 -25.30
N ILE A 294 28.29 15.70 -24.74
CA ILE A 294 26.91 15.37 -24.39
C ILE A 294 26.12 15.20 -25.70
N LEU A 295 25.62 13.99 -25.93
CA LEU A 295 24.79 13.63 -27.08
C LEU A 295 23.32 13.93 -26.81
N SER A 296 22.83 13.52 -25.63
CA SER A 296 21.45 13.77 -25.21
C SER A 296 21.30 13.78 -23.69
N VAL A 297 20.24 14.45 -23.22
CA VAL A 297 19.84 14.50 -21.82
C VAL A 297 18.36 14.12 -21.75
N CYS A 298 18.04 13.10 -20.96
CA CYS A 298 16.68 12.66 -20.70
C CYS A 298 16.33 12.88 -19.22
N ASN A 299 15.35 13.75 -18.95
CA ASN A 299 14.85 13.99 -17.58
C ASN A 299 13.93 12.85 -17.10
N TRP A 300 13.40 12.06 -18.03
CA TRP A 300 12.55 10.90 -17.76
C TRP A 300 13.44 9.67 -17.64
N THR A 301 14.06 9.52 -16.47
CA THR A 301 14.87 8.34 -16.16
C THR A 301 14.02 7.31 -15.43
N THR A 302 14.12 6.05 -15.84
CA THR A 302 13.47 4.89 -15.20
C THR A 302 13.95 4.69 -13.76
N GLU A 303 15.17 5.14 -13.45
CA GLU A 303 15.76 5.12 -12.11
C GLU A 303 15.04 6.05 -11.12
N ARG A 304 14.37 7.09 -11.63
CA ARG A 304 13.69 8.07 -10.78
C ARG A 304 12.32 7.53 -10.40
N LYS A 305 12.24 7.02 -9.16
CA LYS A 305 10.97 6.79 -8.50
C LYS A 305 10.29 8.14 -8.25
N ILE A 306 9.24 8.42 -9.00
CA ILE A 306 8.42 9.61 -8.80
C ILE A 306 7.36 9.24 -7.77
N LEU A 307 7.35 9.95 -6.64
CA LEU A 307 6.23 9.88 -5.72
C LEU A 307 5.04 10.56 -6.40
N VAL A 308 4.16 9.76 -7.00
CA VAL A 308 2.92 10.27 -7.58
C VAL A 308 1.96 10.54 -6.42
N SER A 309 2.01 11.76 -5.88
CA SER A 309 1.07 12.18 -4.86
C SER A 309 -0.35 12.23 -5.41
N TRP A 310 -1.35 12.12 -4.54
CA TRP A 310 -2.75 12.25 -4.97
C TRP A 310 -3.00 13.58 -5.69
N THR A 311 -2.37 14.66 -5.23
CA THR A 311 -2.43 15.96 -5.91
C THR A 311 -1.86 15.90 -7.32
N ALA A 312 -0.74 15.20 -7.52
CA ALA A 312 -0.19 14.98 -8.86
C ALA A 312 -1.16 14.17 -9.73
N VAL A 313 -1.73 13.07 -9.22
CA VAL A 313 -2.76 12.29 -9.95
C VAL A 313 -3.93 13.19 -10.33
N THR A 314 -4.47 13.98 -9.40
CA THR A 314 -5.58 14.90 -9.69
C THR A 314 -5.19 16.03 -10.64
N TYR A 315 -3.92 16.43 -10.70
CA TYR A 315 -3.48 17.41 -11.68
C TYR A 315 -3.50 16.81 -13.10
N TRP A 316 -3.01 15.57 -13.24
CA TRP A 316 -2.96 14.88 -14.53
C TRP A 316 -4.32 14.35 -14.99
N LEU A 317 -5.13 13.87 -14.06
CA LEU A 317 -6.39 13.17 -14.32
C LEU A 317 -7.63 13.91 -13.80
N GLY A 318 -7.48 15.14 -13.30
CA GLY A 318 -8.57 15.93 -12.71
C GLY A 318 -9.67 16.33 -13.68
N SER A 319 -9.46 16.10 -14.98
CA SER A 319 -10.53 16.16 -15.97
C SER A 319 -11.56 15.03 -15.81
N LEU A 320 -11.20 13.95 -15.10
CA LEU A 320 -12.07 12.81 -14.84
C LEU A 320 -12.72 12.96 -13.45
N SER A 321 -14.04 13.14 -13.42
CA SER A 321 -14.83 13.23 -12.18
C SER A 321 -14.78 11.97 -11.31
N ILE A 322 -14.31 10.86 -11.86
CA ILE A 322 -14.18 9.55 -11.20
C ILE A 322 -13.31 9.62 -9.93
N TRP A 323 -12.30 10.49 -9.91
CA TRP A 323 -11.36 10.59 -8.78
C TRP A 323 -11.98 11.18 -7.51
N GLY A 324 -12.97 12.07 -7.65
CA GLY A 324 -13.70 12.59 -6.49
C GLY A 324 -14.48 11.47 -5.80
N LEU A 325 -15.21 10.68 -6.58
CA LEU A 325 -15.96 9.52 -6.11
C LEU A 325 -15.05 8.45 -5.51
N LEU A 326 -13.91 8.15 -6.13
CA LEU A 326 -12.98 7.17 -5.60
C LEU A 326 -12.37 7.62 -4.27
N ARG A 327 -12.01 8.90 -4.15
CA ARG A 327 -11.46 9.44 -2.89
C ARG A 327 -12.52 9.41 -1.78
N GLU A 328 -13.74 9.83 -2.08
CA GLU A 328 -14.85 9.79 -1.12
C GLU A 328 -15.19 8.35 -0.72
N ALA A 329 -15.18 7.41 -1.68
CA ALA A 329 -15.34 6.00 -1.40
C ALA A 329 -14.19 5.45 -0.54
N LEU A 330 -12.93 5.76 -0.86
CA LEU A 330 -11.76 5.38 -0.07
C LEU A 330 -11.80 5.97 1.34
N ASP A 331 -12.18 7.24 1.48
CA ASP A 331 -12.30 7.89 2.78
C ASP A 331 -13.42 7.23 3.60
N THR A 332 -14.57 6.97 2.99
CA THR A 332 -15.69 6.28 3.64
C THR A 332 -15.31 4.86 4.07
N VAL A 333 -14.63 4.11 3.18
CA VAL A 333 -14.23 2.72 3.44
C VAL A 333 -13.06 2.65 4.43
N CYS A 334 -12.06 3.54 4.35
CA CYS A 334 -10.84 3.43 5.15
C CYS A 334 -10.86 4.24 6.45
N CYS A 335 -11.61 5.34 6.49
CA CYS A 335 -11.73 6.17 7.68
C CYS A 335 -13.02 5.90 8.47
N GLY A 336 -14.04 5.28 7.86
CA GLY A 336 -15.26 4.88 8.55
C GLY A 336 -15.09 3.63 9.42
N SER A 337 -15.69 3.63 10.62
CA SER A 337 -15.80 2.43 11.44
C SER A 337 -17.09 1.70 11.08
N PHE A 338 -17.00 0.42 10.70
CA PHE A 338 -18.21 -0.40 10.55
C PHE A 338 -18.97 -0.51 11.87
N ILE A 339 -18.25 -0.50 12.99
CA ILE A 339 -18.82 -0.57 14.34
C ILE A 339 -19.64 0.70 14.64
N GLY A 340 -19.16 1.88 14.23
CA GLY A 340 -19.89 3.14 14.41
C GLY A 340 -21.24 3.18 13.69
N ILE A 341 -21.34 2.53 12.52
CA ILE A 341 -22.62 2.38 11.79
C ILE A 341 -23.62 1.56 12.62
N PHE A 342 -23.13 0.60 13.41
CA PHE A 342 -23.99 -0.16 14.31
C PHE A 342 -24.36 0.66 15.55
N ASP A 343 -23.42 1.40 16.14
CA ASP A 343 -23.67 2.19 17.35
C ASP A 343 -24.71 3.30 17.14
N ASP A 344 -24.70 3.99 15.99
CA ASP A 344 -25.73 4.98 15.67
C ASP A 344 -27.13 4.34 15.56
N ALA A 345 -27.21 3.08 15.11
CA ALA A 345 -28.46 2.33 15.10
C ALA A 345 -28.92 1.90 16.51
N PHE A 346 -28.03 1.91 17.50
CA PHE A 346 -28.32 1.57 18.90
C PHE A 346 -28.60 2.81 19.78
N ASP A 347 -27.85 3.92 19.63
CA ASP A 347 -27.89 5.07 20.55
C ASP A 347 -29.15 5.94 20.39
N ASP A 348 -29.69 6.04 19.17
CA ASP A 348 -30.84 6.91 18.86
C ASP A 348 -32.18 6.41 19.50
N THR A 349 -32.16 5.29 20.21
CA THR A 349 -33.33 4.73 20.90
C THR A 349 -33.31 4.77 22.42
N VAL A 350 -32.19 5.15 23.06
CA VAL A 350 -32.13 5.25 24.54
C VAL A 350 -32.41 6.70 25.02
N GLY A 351 -32.25 7.70 24.16
CA GLY A 351 -32.40 9.13 24.53
C GLY A 351 -33.80 9.74 24.50
N ARG A 352 -34.85 9.01 24.08
CA ARG A 352 -36.19 9.62 23.87
C ARG A 352 -37.33 8.94 24.63
N THR A 353 -37.10 8.54 25.87
CA THR A 353 -38.18 8.56 26.88
C THR A 353 -38.20 9.97 27.48
N THR A 354 -39.07 10.82 26.94
CA THR A 354 -39.40 12.09 27.56
C THR A 354 -39.97 11.80 28.94
N SER A 355 -39.15 12.01 29.97
CA SER A 355 -39.59 12.09 31.36
C SER A 355 -40.48 13.33 31.52
N ASN A 356 -41.75 13.19 31.18
CA ASN A 356 -42.80 13.92 31.84
C ASN A 356 -43.30 13.00 32.94
N ASN A 357 -42.77 13.12 34.15
CA ASN A 357 -43.58 12.90 35.34
C ASN A 357 -43.04 13.67 36.54
N THR A 358 -43.89 14.61 36.94
CA THR A 358 -44.00 15.27 38.22
C THR A 358 -43.88 14.27 39.37
N ALA A 359 -43.14 14.69 40.39
CA ALA A 359 -42.90 13.95 41.63
C ALA A 359 -44.18 13.55 42.36
N THR A 360 -44.23 12.29 42.79
CA THR A 360 -44.80 11.87 44.09
C THR A 360 -43.96 10.71 44.61
N GLU A 361 -43.32 10.94 45.76
CA GLU A 361 -42.66 9.93 46.58
C GLU A 361 -43.69 8.91 47.08
N GLU A 362 -43.46 7.61 46.85
CA GLU A 362 -43.54 6.60 47.92
C GLU A 362 -42.99 5.24 47.47
N GLU A 363 -42.28 4.63 48.42
CA GLU A 363 -42.11 3.20 48.66
C GLU A 363 -41.10 2.40 47.81
N ILE A 364 -40.09 1.91 48.54
CA ILE A 364 -39.02 1.01 48.14
C ILE A 364 -39.57 -0.41 48.18
N ASP A 365 -39.55 -1.13 47.06
CA ASP A 365 -39.53 -2.59 47.12
C ASP A 365 -38.81 -3.26 45.93
N LEU A 366 -38.03 -4.27 46.30
CA LEU A 366 -37.50 -5.41 45.56
C LEU A 366 -36.81 -5.21 44.19
N VAL A 367 -35.51 -5.56 44.21
CA VAL A 367 -34.60 -5.73 43.08
C VAL A 367 -35.16 -6.76 42.08
N GLU A 368 -35.79 -6.26 41.02
CA GLU A 368 -36.06 -7.00 39.79
C GLU A 368 -34.81 -6.97 38.91
N GLN A 369 -34.40 -8.14 38.41
CA GLN A 369 -33.26 -8.26 37.49
C GLN A 369 -33.46 -7.33 36.28
N PRO A 370 -32.38 -6.70 35.77
CA PRO A 370 -32.52 -5.81 34.62
C PRO A 370 -33.02 -6.63 33.42
N ASN A 371 -34.26 -6.37 33.02
CA ASN A 371 -34.77 -6.73 31.71
C ASN A 371 -33.85 -6.08 30.68
N VAL A 372 -32.90 -6.85 30.18
CA VAL A 372 -32.06 -6.47 29.04
C VAL A 372 -33.04 -6.18 27.89
N PRO A 373 -33.03 -4.97 27.30
CA PRO A 373 -33.95 -4.65 26.23
C PRO A 373 -33.79 -5.69 25.11
N ASP A 374 -34.92 -6.21 24.66
CA ASP A 374 -35.04 -7.10 23.50
C ASP A 374 -34.65 -6.31 22.24
N VAL A 375 -33.34 -6.14 22.03
CA VAL A 375 -32.81 -5.48 20.84
C VAL A 375 -32.89 -6.48 19.71
N SER A 376 -34.05 -6.48 19.06
CA SER A 376 -34.41 -7.46 18.06
C SER A 376 -33.45 -7.41 16.87
N PHE A 377 -33.08 -8.60 16.39
CA PHE A 377 -32.41 -8.88 15.12
C PHE A 377 -32.93 -8.03 13.94
N GLN A 378 -34.19 -7.62 14.01
CA GLN A 378 -34.89 -6.77 13.07
C GLN A 378 -34.27 -5.36 12.93
N ARG A 379 -33.59 -4.83 13.96
CA ARG A 379 -32.95 -3.50 13.92
C ARG A 379 -31.53 -3.57 13.35
N LEU A 380 -30.74 -4.54 13.80
CA LEU A 380 -29.43 -4.82 13.21
C LEU A 380 -29.57 -5.19 11.72
N SER A 381 -30.61 -5.94 11.37
CA SER A 381 -30.95 -6.15 9.96
C SER A 381 -31.27 -4.85 9.25
N THR A 382 -31.96 -3.90 9.87
CA THR A 382 -32.34 -2.63 9.24
C THR A 382 -31.13 -1.74 8.99
N GLY A 383 -30.21 -1.59 9.96
CA GLY A 383 -28.95 -0.84 9.75
C GLY A 383 -28.04 -1.49 8.70
N LEU A 384 -27.92 -2.83 8.74
CA LEU A 384 -27.28 -3.59 7.67
C LEU A 384 -27.97 -3.38 6.32
N ASN A 385 -29.30 -3.37 6.29
CA ASN A 385 -30.08 -3.18 5.08
C ASN A 385 -29.96 -1.77 4.53
N GLU A 386 -29.85 -0.73 5.36
CA GLU A 386 -29.66 0.66 4.94
C GLU A 386 -28.24 0.89 4.42
N GLY A 387 -27.22 0.42 5.15
CA GLY A 387 -25.84 0.41 4.67
C GLY A 387 -25.71 -0.37 3.35
N PHE A 388 -26.34 -1.54 3.26
CA PHE A 388 -26.33 -2.34 2.05
C PHE A 388 -27.23 -1.77 0.96
N ALA A 389 -28.33 -1.08 1.26
CA ALA A 389 -29.19 -0.43 0.26
C ALA A 389 -28.53 0.79 -0.40
N ASN A 390 -27.63 1.47 0.31
CA ASN A 390 -26.82 2.55 -0.26
C ASN A 390 -25.71 2.01 -1.17
N ILE A 391 -25.22 0.80 -0.91
CA ILE A 391 -24.14 0.17 -1.68
C ILE A 391 -24.73 -0.75 -2.79
N ALA A 392 -25.93 -1.33 -2.62
CA ALA A 392 -26.53 -2.37 -3.48
C ALA A 392 -26.80 -1.95 -4.92
N PRO A 393 -27.28 -0.72 -5.21
CA PRO A 393 -27.38 -0.21 -6.57
C PRO A 393 -26.01 -0.16 -7.26
N ALA A 394 -24.96 0.21 -6.50
CA ALA A 394 -23.57 0.22 -6.98
C ALA A 394 -22.92 -1.19 -7.00
N MET A 395 -23.60 -2.23 -6.49
CA MET A 395 -23.17 -3.64 -6.53
C MET A 395 -23.91 -4.47 -7.59
N GLY A 396 -24.82 -3.87 -8.37
CA GLY A 396 -25.62 -4.58 -9.38
C GLY A 396 -26.60 -5.61 -8.81
N LEU A 397 -26.87 -5.57 -7.50
CA LEU A 397 -27.83 -6.45 -6.84
C LEU A 397 -29.25 -5.92 -7.10
N VAL A 398 -30.07 -6.76 -7.74
CA VAL A 398 -31.41 -6.40 -8.24
C VAL A 398 -32.27 -5.77 -7.14
N SER A 399 -32.76 -4.56 -7.40
CA SER A 399 -33.57 -3.69 -6.54
C SER A 399 -34.97 -4.22 -6.16
N ASN A 400 -35.24 -5.52 -6.32
CA ASN A 400 -36.54 -6.12 -6.04
C ASN A 400 -36.73 -6.47 -4.55
N GLY A 401 -36.36 -5.55 -3.64
CA GLY A 401 -36.77 -5.59 -2.24
C GLY A 401 -36.25 -6.74 -1.37
N GLN A 402 -35.29 -7.55 -1.84
CA GLN A 402 -34.60 -8.51 -0.97
C GLN A 402 -33.45 -7.79 -0.26
N ASN A 403 -33.71 -7.49 1.00
CA ASN A 403 -32.80 -6.83 1.92
C ASN A 403 -31.68 -7.80 2.37
N LEU A 404 -30.48 -7.33 2.73
CA LEU A 404 -29.33 -8.18 3.15
C LEU A 404 -29.74 -9.20 4.21
N SER A 405 -30.64 -8.83 5.11
CA SER A 405 -31.20 -9.75 6.09
C SER A 405 -32.11 -10.82 5.51
N GLY A 406 -32.86 -10.51 4.45
CA GLY A 406 -33.65 -11.48 3.70
C GLY A 406 -32.73 -12.44 2.95
N PHE A 407 -31.63 -11.93 2.38
CA PHE A 407 -30.59 -12.74 1.74
C PHE A 407 -29.82 -13.62 2.74
N ALA A 408 -29.35 -13.05 3.86
CA ALA A 408 -28.67 -13.78 4.92
C ALA A 408 -29.60 -14.80 5.60
N ARG A 409 -30.90 -14.47 5.75
CA ARG A 409 -31.92 -15.40 6.22
C ARG A 409 -32.21 -16.50 5.19
N GLU A 410 -32.30 -16.18 3.90
CA GLU A 410 -32.45 -17.19 2.84
C GLU A 410 -31.23 -18.10 2.75
N ILE A 411 -30.01 -17.55 2.83
CA ILE A 411 -28.78 -18.35 2.93
C ILE A 411 -28.82 -19.20 4.18
N ALA A 412 -29.11 -18.65 5.37
CA ALA A 412 -29.12 -19.43 6.62
C ALA A 412 -30.19 -20.54 6.61
N LEU A 413 -31.36 -20.29 6.02
CA LEU A 413 -32.45 -21.27 5.91
C LEU A 413 -32.16 -22.35 4.86
N ASN A 414 -31.45 -22.01 3.78
CA ASN A 414 -31.17 -22.93 2.68
C ASN A 414 -29.72 -23.42 2.65
N PHE A 415 -28.89 -23.09 3.65
CA PHE A 415 -27.46 -23.41 3.70
C PHE A 415 -27.20 -24.90 3.53
N ASN A 416 -28.09 -25.71 4.11
CA ASN A 416 -27.98 -27.16 4.07
C ASN A 416 -28.76 -27.78 2.90
N GLU A 417 -29.53 -27.01 2.12
CA GLU A 417 -30.21 -27.47 0.91
C GLU A 417 -29.36 -27.12 -0.33
N PRO A 418 -28.55 -28.04 -0.87
CA PRO A 418 -27.63 -27.71 -1.96
C PRO A 418 -28.35 -27.21 -3.23
N ALA A 419 -29.61 -27.64 -3.45
CA ALA A 419 -30.46 -27.13 -4.53
C ALA A 419 -31.08 -25.75 -4.23
N GLY A 420 -31.38 -25.46 -2.96
CA GLY A 420 -31.87 -24.16 -2.52
C GLY A 420 -30.77 -23.10 -2.56
N LEU A 421 -29.60 -23.43 -2.02
CA LEU A 421 -28.44 -22.54 -2.01
C LEU A 421 -27.89 -22.28 -3.41
N SER A 422 -27.76 -23.30 -4.28
CA SER A 422 -27.36 -23.08 -5.68
C SER A 422 -28.35 -22.20 -6.44
N ARG A 423 -29.66 -22.34 -6.20
CA ARG A 423 -30.69 -21.46 -6.76
C ARG A 423 -30.57 -20.03 -6.22
N ILE A 424 -30.29 -19.84 -4.92
CA ILE A 424 -30.08 -18.53 -4.31
C ILE A 424 -28.79 -17.88 -4.84
N LEU A 425 -27.70 -18.64 -4.97
CA LEU A 425 -26.43 -18.16 -5.50
C LEU A 425 -26.53 -17.84 -6.99
N ASN A 426 -27.16 -18.70 -7.81
CA ASN A 426 -27.44 -18.41 -9.22
C ASN A 426 -28.36 -17.17 -9.39
N LYS A 427 -29.27 -16.93 -8.45
CA LYS A 427 -30.16 -15.76 -8.42
C LYS A 427 -29.42 -14.49 -7.95
N ALA A 428 -28.46 -14.62 -7.05
CA ALA A 428 -27.60 -13.53 -6.58
C ALA A 428 -26.54 -13.14 -7.63
N SER A 429 -26.05 -14.10 -8.41
CA SER A 429 -25.17 -13.86 -9.55
C SER A 429 -25.32 -14.96 -10.62
N PRO A 430 -25.67 -14.61 -11.88
CA PRO A 430 -25.86 -15.60 -12.96
C PRO A 430 -24.56 -16.31 -13.39
N ARG A 431 -23.41 -15.93 -12.82
CA ARG A 431 -22.09 -16.54 -13.11
C ARG A 431 -21.80 -17.80 -12.32
N PHE A 432 -22.49 -18.03 -11.20
CA PHE A 432 -22.31 -19.25 -10.41
C PHE A 432 -22.60 -20.53 -11.20
N ARG A 433 -23.37 -20.45 -12.31
CA ARG A 433 -23.65 -21.51 -13.30
C ARG A 433 -23.81 -22.90 -12.67
N PHE A 434 -24.37 -22.98 -11.47
CA PHE A 434 -24.73 -24.26 -10.89
C PHE A 434 -25.87 -24.82 -11.75
N PRO A 435 -25.87 -26.11 -12.09
CA PRO A 435 -26.93 -26.68 -12.90
C PRO A 435 -28.28 -26.53 -12.18
N ASP A 436 -29.22 -25.78 -12.76
CA ASP A 436 -30.56 -25.48 -12.21
C ASP A 436 -31.46 -26.72 -11.97
N ALA A 437 -30.94 -27.93 -12.17
CA ALA A 437 -31.66 -29.19 -12.19
C ALA A 437 -31.60 -29.97 -10.86
N GLY A 438 -31.51 -29.30 -9.71
CA GLY A 438 -31.62 -29.95 -8.39
C GLY A 438 -30.55 -31.01 -8.11
N ARG A 439 -29.40 -30.95 -8.80
CA ARG A 439 -28.26 -31.81 -8.47
C ARG A 439 -27.55 -31.26 -7.24
N PRO A 440 -27.23 -32.11 -6.25
CA PRO A 440 -26.43 -31.67 -5.13
C PRO A 440 -25.05 -31.21 -5.63
N LEU A 441 -24.55 -30.11 -5.07
CA LEU A 441 -23.19 -29.62 -5.26
C LEU A 441 -22.19 -30.77 -5.04
N GLY A 442 -21.15 -30.83 -5.87
CA GLY A 442 -20.07 -31.81 -5.68
C GLY A 442 -19.37 -31.60 -4.33
N LYS A 443 -18.78 -32.65 -3.76
CA LYS A 443 -18.06 -32.57 -2.47
C LYS A 443 -16.98 -31.48 -2.44
N LEU A 444 -16.33 -31.21 -3.57
CA LEU A 444 -15.31 -30.17 -3.72
C LEU A 444 -15.93 -28.76 -3.74
N GLU A 445 -17.08 -28.61 -4.41
CA GLU A 445 -17.83 -27.35 -4.50
C GLU A 445 -18.45 -26.98 -3.14
N GLN A 446 -18.92 -27.98 -2.37
CA GLN A 446 -19.38 -27.78 -0.99
C GLN A 446 -18.24 -27.39 -0.04
N ALA A 447 -17.07 -28.01 -0.18
CA ALA A 447 -15.91 -27.70 0.67
C ALA A 447 -15.41 -26.26 0.46
N ASN A 448 -15.46 -25.76 -0.78
CA ASN A 448 -14.98 -24.43 -1.15
C ASN A 448 -16.11 -23.38 -1.17
N LEU A 449 -17.34 -23.76 -0.85
CA LEU A 449 -18.51 -22.89 -0.91
C LEU A 449 -18.41 -21.67 0.01
N PRO A 450 -17.88 -21.76 1.25
CA PRO A 450 -17.69 -20.59 2.09
C PRO A 450 -16.69 -19.60 1.48
N GLU A 451 -15.61 -20.09 0.86
CA GLU A 451 -14.64 -19.25 0.14
C GLU A 451 -15.26 -18.62 -1.11
N LEU A 452 -16.03 -19.37 -1.90
CA LEU A 452 -16.73 -18.85 -3.08
C LEU A 452 -17.78 -17.80 -2.71
N ILE A 453 -18.57 -18.04 -1.66
CA ILE A 453 -19.57 -17.10 -1.14
C ILE A 453 -18.89 -15.83 -0.66
N THR A 454 -17.81 -15.96 0.11
CA THR A 454 -17.06 -14.81 0.63
C THR A 454 -16.43 -14.01 -0.52
N MET A 455 -15.82 -14.68 -1.50
CA MET A 455 -15.19 -14.02 -2.63
C MET A 455 -16.21 -13.36 -3.59
N GLU A 456 -17.37 -13.97 -3.84
CA GLU A 456 -18.37 -13.44 -4.79
C GLU A 456 -19.37 -12.45 -4.17
N LEU A 457 -19.72 -12.59 -2.89
CA LEU A 457 -20.72 -11.73 -2.24
C LEU A 457 -20.12 -10.60 -1.43
N VAL A 458 -18.86 -10.76 -1.00
CA VAL A 458 -18.13 -9.73 -0.23
C VAL A 458 -16.93 -9.24 -1.04
N GLY A 459 -16.07 -10.15 -1.51
CA GLY A 459 -14.85 -9.79 -2.23
C GLY A 459 -15.10 -9.02 -3.53
N LYS A 460 -15.87 -9.58 -4.47
CA LYS A 460 -16.10 -9.00 -5.79
C LYS A 460 -16.95 -7.72 -5.79
N PRO A 461 -18.01 -7.57 -4.97
CA PRO A 461 -18.75 -6.33 -4.92
C PRO A 461 -17.91 -5.22 -4.30
N VAL A 462 -17.10 -5.53 -3.29
CA VAL A 462 -16.10 -4.59 -2.75
C VAL A 462 -15.09 -4.22 -3.84
N ILE A 463 -14.52 -5.18 -4.56
CA ILE A 463 -13.58 -4.93 -5.67
C ILE A 463 -14.23 -4.14 -6.84
N ALA A 464 -15.46 -4.46 -7.23
CA ALA A 464 -16.15 -3.84 -8.37
C ALA A 464 -16.67 -2.43 -8.05
N SER A 465 -17.17 -2.20 -6.83
CA SER A 465 -17.49 -0.87 -6.33
C SER A 465 -16.23 -0.02 -6.14
N PHE A 466 -15.13 -0.65 -5.72
CA PHE A 466 -13.82 0.00 -5.60
C PHE A 466 -13.24 0.47 -6.95
N PHE A 467 -13.51 -0.24 -8.04
CA PHE A 467 -13.01 0.13 -9.38
C PHE A 467 -14.02 0.87 -10.27
N GLY A 468 -15.21 1.21 -9.76
CA GLY A 468 -16.23 1.96 -10.53
C GLY A 468 -16.70 1.27 -11.81
N ILE A 469 -16.51 -0.06 -11.91
CA ILE A 469 -16.87 -0.89 -13.07
C ILE A 469 -18.23 -1.58 -12.88
N ALA A 470 -18.95 -1.26 -11.80
CA ALA A 470 -20.27 -1.81 -11.51
C ALA A 470 -21.25 -1.65 -12.69
N ASP A 471 -21.25 -0.49 -13.36
CA ASP A 471 -22.11 -0.21 -14.52
C ASP A 471 -21.69 -0.96 -15.80
N GLN A 472 -20.44 -1.45 -15.90
CA GLN A 472 -19.95 -2.23 -17.04
C GLN A 472 -20.14 -3.75 -16.87
N VAL A 473 -20.45 -4.21 -15.65
CA VAL A 473 -20.64 -5.63 -15.31
C VAL A 473 -22.13 -5.98 -15.17
N ALA A 474 -23.02 -4.98 -15.16
CA ALA A 474 -24.46 -5.21 -15.29
C ALA A 474 -24.77 -5.90 -16.63
N ALA A 475 -25.26 -7.13 -16.56
CA ALA A 475 -25.66 -7.89 -17.74
C ALA A 475 -26.71 -7.08 -18.52
N PRO A 476 -26.51 -6.80 -19.83
CA PRO A 476 -27.57 -6.25 -20.64
C PRO A 476 -28.69 -7.29 -20.75
N ASP A 477 -29.89 -6.89 -20.36
CA ASP A 477 -31.10 -7.64 -20.59
C ASP A 477 -31.22 -7.93 -22.10
N GLY A 478 -31.49 -9.20 -22.43
CA GLY A 478 -31.11 -9.77 -23.71
C GLY A 478 -31.66 -9.07 -24.96
N SER A 479 -30.81 -8.92 -25.98
CA SER A 479 -31.03 -9.51 -27.30
C SER A 479 -29.80 -9.32 -28.18
N ASP A 480 -29.59 -10.27 -29.08
CA ASP A 480 -28.44 -10.45 -29.96
C ASP A 480 -27.88 -9.18 -30.65
N THR A 481 -26.58 -9.28 -30.96
CA THR A 481 -25.82 -8.60 -32.04
C THR A 481 -25.02 -7.32 -31.72
N PHE A 482 -23.82 -7.49 -31.17
CA PHE A 482 -22.65 -6.71 -31.65
C PHE A 482 -21.33 -7.45 -31.42
N GLU A 483 -21.16 -8.04 -30.24
CA GLU A 483 -19.90 -8.66 -29.81
C GLU A 483 -19.60 -9.99 -30.53
N GLN A 484 -20.64 -10.78 -30.86
CA GLN A 484 -20.48 -11.97 -31.68
C GLN A 484 -20.02 -11.66 -33.11
N ARG A 485 -20.37 -10.51 -33.69
CA ARG A 485 -19.87 -10.11 -35.03
C ARG A 485 -18.41 -9.66 -35.00
N TYR A 486 -17.94 -9.09 -33.90
CA TYR A 486 -16.53 -8.71 -33.78
C TYR A 486 -15.65 -9.93 -33.55
N GLN A 487 -16.04 -10.84 -32.64
CA GLN A 487 -15.24 -12.03 -32.35
C GLN A 487 -15.23 -13.05 -33.49
N THR A 488 -16.32 -13.22 -34.25
CA THR A 488 -16.30 -14.10 -35.44
C THR A 488 -15.54 -13.51 -36.62
N LYS A 489 -15.49 -12.18 -36.76
CA LYS A 489 -14.74 -11.53 -37.83
C LYS A 489 -13.24 -11.52 -37.56
N GLN A 490 -12.82 -11.26 -36.32
CA GLN A 490 -11.42 -11.25 -35.92
C GLN A 490 -10.84 -12.67 -35.92
N LYS A 491 -11.58 -13.66 -35.41
CA LYS A 491 -11.18 -15.07 -35.47
C LYS A 491 -11.16 -15.63 -36.90
N GLY A 492 -11.90 -15.04 -37.84
CA GLY A 492 -11.84 -15.37 -39.26
C GLY A 492 -10.63 -14.75 -39.98
N GLU A 493 -10.30 -13.49 -39.68
CA GLU A 493 -9.12 -12.81 -40.23
C GLU A 493 -7.81 -13.42 -39.73
N ASP A 494 -7.74 -13.77 -38.44
CA ASP A 494 -6.53 -14.39 -37.86
C ASP A 494 -6.29 -15.80 -38.41
N VAL A 495 -7.35 -16.59 -38.63
CA VAL A 495 -7.24 -17.93 -39.23
C VAL A 495 -6.87 -17.86 -40.72
N ALA A 496 -7.38 -16.86 -41.45
CA ALA A 496 -7.01 -16.65 -42.85
C ALA A 496 -5.55 -16.18 -43.00
N ALA A 497 -5.08 -15.30 -42.10
CA ALA A 497 -3.68 -14.86 -42.06
C ALA A 497 -2.74 -16.02 -41.71
N LEU A 498 -3.12 -16.86 -40.74
CA LEU A 498 -2.34 -18.05 -40.37
C LEU A 498 -2.29 -19.08 -41.51
N ALA A 499 -3.39 -19.28 -42.24
CA ALA A 499 -3.44 -20.16 -43.39
C ALA A 499 -2.54 -19.67 -44.54
N ALA A 500 -2.48 -18.35 -44.78
CA ALA A 500 -1.59 -17.76 -45.76
C ALA A 500 -0.10 -17.93 -45.39
N GLU A 501 0.23 -17.79 -44.11
CA GLU A 501 1.61 -18.00 -43.62
C GLU A 501 2.04 -19.46 -43.75
N VAL A 502 1.16 -20.41 -43.46
CA VAL A 502 1.43 -21.85 -43.65
C VAL A 502 1.68 -22.21 -45.12
N GLU A 503 0.94 -21.62 -46.07
CA GLU A 503 1.20 -21.84 -47.50
C GLU A 503 2.53 -21.21 -47.94
N ARG A 504 2.91 -20.07 -47.37
CA ARG A 504 4.22 -19.45 -47.63
C ARG A 504 5.37 -20.35 -47.16
N GLN A 505 5.24 -20.91 -45.96
CA GLN A 505 6.22 -21.85 -45.41
C GLN A 505 6.34 -23.13 -46.24
N LYS A 506 5.23 -23.64 -46.82
CA LYS A 506 5.29 -24.79 -47.72
C LYS A 506 6.10 -24.50 -48.99
N ILE A 507 5.97 -23.31 -49.55
CA ILE A 507 6.74 -22.88 -50.74
C ILE A 507 8.23 -22.78 -50.38
N ASP A 508 8.56 -22.18 -49.24
CA ASP A 508 9.95 -22.04 -48.80
C ASP A 508 10.61 -23.41 -48.53
N ILE A 509 9.87 -24.34 -47.92
CA ILE A 509 10.33 -25.72 -47.72
C ILE A 509 10.53 -26.43 -49.07
N ALA A 510 9.66 -26.20 -50.05
CA ALA A 510 9.80 -26.79 -51.39
C ALA A 510 11.05 -26.24 -52.11
N LEU A 511 11.31 -24.94 -52.02
CA LEU A 511 12.51 -24.30 -52.58
C LEU A 511 13.79 -24.80 -51.89
N LEU A 512 13.77 -24.95 -50.56
CA LEU A 512 14.90 -25.54 -49.82
C LEU A 512 15.18 -26.98 -50.25
N LYS A 513 14.15 -27.79 -50.46
CA LYS A 513 14.32 -29.16 -50.97
C LYS A 513 14.94 -29.19 -52.36
N GLN A 514 14.53 -28.27 -53.24
CA GLN A 514 15.11 -28.16 -54.58
C GLN A 514 16.58 -27.70 -54.53
N ALA A 515 16.90 -26.70 -53.70
CA ALA A 515 18.27 -26.23 -53.51
C ALA A 515 19.19 -27.31 -52.91
N ILE A 516 18.67 -28.18 -52.05
CA ILE A 516 19.41 -29.33 -51.51
C ILE A 516 19.63 -30.38 -52.61
N ALA A 517 18.62 -30.65 -53.45
CA ALA A 517 18.75 -31.59 -54.56
C ALA A 517 19.80 -31.13 -55.59
N GLU A 518 19.87 -29.83 -55.87
CA GLU A 518 20.85 -29.25 -56.81
C GLU A 518 22.29 -29.19 -56.24
N ARG A 519 22.46 -29.33 -54.92
CA ARG A 519 23.77 -29.41 -54.26
C ARG A 519 24.29 -30.85 -54.08
N GLY A 520 23.49 -31.83 -54.48
CA GLY A 520 23.75 -33.26 -54.28
C GLY A 520 24.48 -33.97 -55.42
N ASP A 521 24.83 -33.26 -56.49
CA ASP A 521 25.78 -33.66 -57.53
C ASP A 521 27.08 -32.85 -57.38
#